data_AF-A0A845MC89-F1
#
_entry.id   AF-A0A845MC89-F1
#
_cell.length_a   1.000
_cell.length_b   1.000
_cell.length_c   1.000
_cell.angle_alpha   90.00
_cell.angle_beta   90.00
_cell.angle_gamma   90.00
#
_symmetry.space_group_name_H-M   'P 1'
#
loop_
_entity.id
_entity.type
_entity.pdbx_description
1 polymer ?
#
loop_
_entity_poly.entity_id
_entity_poly.type
_entity_poly.pdbx_seq_one_letter_code
_entity_poly.pdbx_strand_id
1 'polypeptide(L)'
;MRENFDEKLEGGLDAASLSRIKVRRPKDAANTPRKVKSGDITDRLQALAEELEASKPARKPAPAPEIKKSAEDKPVPVTAKKQSDAPAKAAAKPVKAKKPAPAPRKKIESAPKPVSAVPPRRANWARPAATSGWQKKAVAPDILSYWMEIRDGNRYPTWQNLDTAKIGRHWPNCTLVHCDRVAGRLQLENGFANELRAVMREENPHREINSEIEFSPMIVDWVLSLARDVANTGKPTHGTEYFPSTFDEIPLRVIALPLSENQVDIDHVLCYVQRLD
;
A
#
# COMPACT_ATOMS: atom_id res chain seq x y z
N MET A 1 14.96 -7.51 -50.32
CA MET A 1 16.33 -7.83 -49.86
C MET A 1 16.26 -7.90 -48.35
N ARG A 2 16.44 -9.10 -47.80
CA ARG A 2 16.45 -9.37 -46.35
C ARG A 2 17.92 -9.42 -45.94
N GLU A 3 18.33 -8.53 -45.04
CA GLU A 3 19.67 -8.58 -44.45
C GLU A 3 19.54 -9.24 -43.07
N ASN A 4 20.25 -10.36 -42.93
CA ASN A 4 20.43 -11.11 -41.69
C ASN A 4 21.51 -10.42 -40.85
N PHE A 5 21.18 -10.00 -39.63
CA PHE A 5 22.17 -9.64 -38.60
C PHE A 5 22.38 -10.85 -37.69
N ASP A 6 23.39 -11.65 -38.04
CA ASP A 6 24.08 -12.58 -37.13
C ASP A 6 25.11 -11.76 -36.35
N GLU A 7 24.79 -11.35 -35.12
CA GLU A 7 25.76 -10.72 -34.22
C GLU A 7 25.99 -11.62 -33.00
N LYS A 8 27.17 -12.27 -33.04
CA LYS A 8 27.74 -13.08 -31.95
C LYS A 8 28.04 -12.17 -30.75
N LEU A 9 27.33 -12.38 -29.64
CA LEU A 9 27.76 -11.91 -28.32
C LEU A 9 28.50 -13.04 -27.59
N GLU A 10 29.81 -13.10 -27.87
CA GLU A 10 30.78 -13.89 -27.12
C GLU A 10 31.53 -12.92 -26.19
N GLY A 11 31.20 -12.93 -24.89
CA GLY A 11 31.69 -11.94 -23.93
C GLY A 11 31.67 -12.44 -22.49
N GLY A 12 32.67 -13.27 -22.18
CA GLY A 12 33.27 -13.57 -20.87
C GLY A 12 32.49 -13.28 -19.58
N LEU A 13 31.97 -14.34 -18.97
CA LEU A 13 31.67 -14.38 -17.53
C LEU A 13 32.98 -14.60 -16.75
N ASP A 14 33.57 -13.51 -16.25
CA ASP A 14 34.68 -13.55 -15.29
C ASP A 14 34.17 -14.04 -13.92
N ALA A 15 34.08 -15.36 -13.78
CA ALA A 15 33.90 -16.05 -12.51
C ALA A 15 35.25 -16.17 -11.79
N ALA A 16 35.77 -15.07 -11.25
CA ALA A 16 36.99 -15.07 -10.45
C ALA A 16 36.73 -14.68 -8.99
N SER A 17 37.16 -15.57 -8.09
CA SER A 17 37.50 -15.31 -6.68
C SER A 17 36.41 -15.36 -5.61
N LEU A 18 35.83 -16.55 -5.38
CA LEU A 18 35.41 -16.96 -4.03
C LEU A 18 36.53 -17.76 -3.37
N SER A 19 37.46 -17.01 -2.80
CA SER A 19 38.59 -17.50 -2.01
C SER A 19 38.11 -18.25 -0.76
N ARG A 20 38.18 -19.58 -0.81
CA ARG A 20 38.46 -20.53 0.29
C ARG A 20 38.21 -20.01 1.72
N ILE A 21 36.96 -20.08 2.18
CA ILE A 21 36.66 -20.04 3.62
C ILE A 21 36.97 -21.43 4.21
N LYS A 22 38.10 -21.56 4.89
CA LYS A 22 38.53 -22.76 5.63
C LYS A 22 37.75 -22.82 6.96
N VAL A 23 36.62 -23.53 6.97
CA VAL A 23 35.90 -23.86 8.21
C VAL A 23 36.73 -24.86 9.01
N ARG A 24 37.33 -24.39 10.11
CA ARG A 24 37.99 -25.26 11.09
C ARG A 24 36.91 -26.07 11.82
N ARG A 25 36.85 -27.38 11.57
CA ARG A 25 36.11 -28.33 12.40
C ARG A 25 36.81 -28.46 13.76
N PRO A 26 36.13 -28.22 14.90
CA PRO A 26 36.66 -28.60 16.20
C PRO A 26 36.68 -30.13 16.30
N LYS A 27 37.85 -30.63 16.70
CA LYS A 27 38.19 -32.02 16.93
C LYS A 27 37.96 -32.32 18.42
N ASP A 28 37.18 -33.38 18.67
CA ASP A 28 37.06 -34.16 19.90
C ASP A 28 36.79 -33.39 21.22
N ALA A 29 35.55 -33.49 21.70
CA ALA A 29 35.26 -33.33 23.13
C ALA A 29 34.24 -34.37 23.58
N ALA A 30 34.67 -35.15 24.56
CA ALA A 30 34.07 -36.39 25.03
C ALA A 30 32.68 -36.20 25.67
N ASN A 31 31.92 -37.28 25.51
CA ASN A 31 30.58 -37.53 26.00
C ASN A 31 30.51 -37.43 27.54
N THR A 32 29.86 -36.38 28.06
CA THR A 32 29.35 -36.35 29.44
C THR A 32 27.96 -35.71 29.44
N PRO A 33 26.96 -36.30 30.13
CA PRO A 33 25.60 -35.76 30.15
C PRO A 33 25.55 -34.52 31.03
N ARG A 34 25.58 -33.33 30.41
CA ARG A 34 25.41 -32.06 31.12
C ARG A 34 23.94 -31.65 31.14
N LYS A 35 23.47 -31.37 32.35
CA LYS A 35 22.24 -30.64 32.69
C LYS A 35 21.98 -29.51 31.69
N VAL A 36 20.82 -29.57 31.06
CA VAL A 36 20.28 -28.64 30.06
C VAL A 36 20.26 -27.23 30.66
N LYS A 37 21.23 -26.40 30.27
CA LYS A 37 21.18 -24.96 30.43
C LYS A 37 20.32 -24.43 29.29
N SER A 38 19.22 -23.79 29.66
CA SER A 38 18.40 -22.93 28.82
C SER A 38 19.28 -22.05 27.92
N GLY A 39 19.36 -22.34 26.63
CA GLY A 39 20.22 -21.56 25.74
C GLY A 39 20.14 -21.87 24.26
N ASP A 40 19.75 -23.08 23.86
CA ASP A 40 19.59 -23.39 22.45
C ASP A 40 18.16 -23.12 21.99
N ILE A 41 17.97 -22.09 21.18
CA ILE A 41 16.67 -21.75 20.56
C ILE A 41 16.16 -22.93 19.73
N THR A 42 17.08 -23.71 19.18
CA THR A 42 16.82 -24.93 18.41
C THR A 42 16.07 -25.98 19.24
N ASP A 43 16.45 -26.20 20.51
CA ASP A 43 15.75 -27.13 21.40
C ASP A 43 14.34 -26.63 21.77
N ARG A 44 14.17 -25.30 21.90
CA ARG A 44 12.85 -24.70 22.14
C ARG A 44 11.93 -24.84 20.93
N LEU A 45 12.45 -24.70 19.72
CA LEU A 45 11.67 -24.88 18.49
C LEU A 45 11.31 -26.36 18.26
N GLN A 46 12.22 -27.28 18.56
CA GLN A 46 11.96 -28.72 18.53
C GLN A 46 10.83 -29.10 19.51
N ALA A 47 10.88 -28.60 20.76
CA ALA A 47 9.85 -28.86 21.76
C ALA A 47 8.47 -28.29 21.37
N LEU A 48 8.42 -27.10 20.76
CA LEU A 48 7.17 -26.52 20.27
C LEU A 48 6.59 -27.28 19.06
N ALA A 49 7.44 -27.86 18.22
CA ALA A 49 7.00 -28.69 17.10
C ALA A 49 6.36 -30.00 17.60
N GLU A 50 6.96 -30.65 18.60
CA GLU A 50 6.41 -31.87 19.22
C GLU A 50 5.08 -31.60 19.94
N GLU A 51 4.94 -30.44 20.61
CA GLU A 51 3.69 -30.07 21.27
C GLU A 51 2.55 -29.78 20.26
N LEU A 52 2.87 -29.22 19.09
CA LEU A 52 1.90 -28.99 18.00
C LEU A 52 1.42 -30.28 17.34
N GLU A 53 2.29 -31.30 17.20
CA GLU A 53 1.88 -32.60 16.69
C GLU A 53 1.02 -33.37 17.70
N ALA A 54 1.34 -33.30 19.00
CA ALA A 54 0.56 -33.93 20.05
C ALA A 54 -0.84 -33.30 20.23
N SER A 55 -0.98 -32.00 19.95
CA SER A 55 -2.24 -31.27 20.08
C SER A 55 -3.17 -31.41 18.86
N LYS A 56 -2.77 -32.17 17.83
CA LYS A 56 -3.61 -32.38 16.64
C LYS A 56 -4.82 -33.25 17.01
N PRO A 57 -6.05 -32.70 17.10
CA PRO A 57 -7.21 -33.48 17.49
C PRO A 57 -7.45 -34.54 16.44
N ALA A 58 -7.57 -35.80 16.88
CA ALA A 58 -7.90 -36.94 16.04
C ALA A 58 -9.15 -36.61 15.21
N ARG A 59 -8.93 -36.30 13.93
CA ARG A 59 -10.00 -36.05 12.96
C ARG A 59 -10.78 -37.35 12.85
N LYS A 60 -11.96 -37.40 13.49
CA LYS A 60 -12.93 -38.47 13.26
C LYS A 60 -13.12 -38.60 11.75
N PRO A 61 -12.94 -39.78 11.16
CA PRO A 61 -13.18 -39.99 9.74
C PRO A 61 -14.65 -39.65 9.47
N ALA A 62 -14.88 -38.66 8.61
CA ALA A 62 -16.21 -38.33 8.14
C ALA A 62 -16.76 -39.52 7.33
N PRO A 63 -18.01 -39.94 7.56
CA PRO A 63 -18.63 -41.01 6.79
C PRO A 63 -18.74 -40.61 5.31
N ALA A 64 -18.46 -41.58 4.44
CA ALA A 64 -18.46 -41.43 3.00
C ALA A 64 -19.81 -40.90 2.47
N PRO A 65 -19.81 -39.98 1.49
CA PRO A 65 -21.04 -39.53 0.85
C PRO A 65 -21.57 -40.63 -0.09
N GLU A 66 -22.72 -41.21 0.26
CA GLU A 66 -23.54 -42.01 -0.66
C GLU A 66 -24.03 -41.11 -1.80
N ILE A 67 -23.49 -41.32 -3.00
CA ILE A 67 -23.98 -40.71 -4.24
C ILE A 67 -25.28 -41.42 -4.63
N LYS A 68 -26.42 -40.83 -4.27
CA LYS A 68 -27.72 -41.20 -4.84
C LYS A 68 -27.96 -40.44 -6.14
N LYS A 69 -28.01 -41.21 -7.22
CA LYS A 69 -28.31 -40.82 -8.59
C LYS A 69 -29.81 -41.01 -8.83
N SER A 70 -30.58 -39.94 -9.03
CA SER A 70 -31.96 -39.92 -9.58
C SER A 70 -32.32 -38.44 -9.81
N ALA A 71 -32.39 -37.96 -11.06
CA ALA A 71 -33.53 -38.00 -11.96
C ALA A 71 -34.57 -36.87 -11.68
N GLU A 72 -34.57 -35.90 -12.59
CA GLU A 72 -35.73 -35.36 -13.31
C GLU A 72 -36.90 -34.67 -12.57
N ASP A 73 -37.09 -33.41 -13.00
CA ASP A 73 -38.35 -32.73 -13.33
C ASP A 73 -39.15 -31.89 -12.30
N LYS A 74 -39.35 -30.64 -12.75
CA LYS A 74 -40.46 -29.67 -12.53
C LYS A 74 -40.52 -28.70 -11.32
N PRO A 75 -41.19 -27.53 -11.51
CA PRO A 75 -40.93 -26.31 -10.74
C PRO A 75 -42.12 -25.78 -9.88
N VAL A 76 -41.78 -24.90 -8.91
CA VAL A 76 -42.59 -23.91 -8.12
C VAL A 76 -43.66 -24.51 -7.16
N PRO A 77 -44.32 -23.80 -6.19
CA PRO A 77 -44.05 -22.57 -5.41
C PRO A 77 -44.24 -22.67 -3.85
N VAL A 78 -43.80 -21.62 -3.13
CA VAL A 78 -44.38 -21.01 -1.90
C VAL A 78 -44.51 -21.85 -0.59
N THR A 79 -43.86 -21.38 0.49
CA THR A 79 -44.41 -21.08 1.85
C THR A 79 -43.24 -20.93 2.85
N ALA A 80 -43.02 -19.75 3.44
CA ALA A 80 -43.63 -19.22 4.67
C ALA A 80 -42.87 -19.55 5.96
N LYS A 81 -42.53 -18.46 6.68
CA LYS A 81 -42.37 -18.33 8.14
C LYS A 81 -41.46 -19.30 8.90
N LYS A 82 -40.41 -18.73 9.52
CA LYS A 82 -40.24 -18.91 10.96
C LYS A 82 -39.69 -17.66 11.64
N GLN A 83 -40.58 -17.03 12.41
CA GLN A 83 -40.26 -16.14 13.51
C GLN A 83 -39.48 -16.93 14.57
N SER A 84 -38.46 -16.31 15.15
CA SER A 84 -38.11 -16.55 16.55
C SER A 84 -37.69 -15.24 17.19
N ASP A 85 -38.52 -14.88 18.16
CA ASP A 85 -38.45 -13.76 19.08
C ASP A 85 -37.19 -13.77 19.97
N ALA A 86 -36.70 -12.55 20.25
CA ALA A 86 -36.32 -11.99 21.57
C ALA A 86 -35.14 -12.63 22.37
N PRO A 87 -34.49 -11.90 23.32
CA PRO A 87 -34.97 -10.67 23.97
C PRO A 87 -34.01 -9.48 24.00
N ALA A 88 -34.66 -8.32 24.03
CA ALA A 88 -34.14 -7.03 24.42
C ALA A 88 -33.53 -7.05 25.83
N LYS A 89 -32.31 -6.54 25.97
CA LYS A 89 -31.81 -5.99 27.23
C LYS A 89 -31.82 -4.48 27.17
N ALA A 90 -32.71 -3.92 27.98
CA ALA A 90 -32.86 -2.51 28.25
C ALA A 90 -31.73 -1.98 29.14
N ALA A 91 -31.63 -0.65 29.11
CA ALA A 91 -31.11 0.25 30.15
C ALA A 91 -29.58 0.42 30.29
N ALA A 92 -29.06 1.54 29.77
CA ALA A 92 -28.60 2.65 30.61
C ALA A 92 -28.12 3.85 29.75
N LYS A 93 -28.83 4.98 29.86
CA LYS A 93 -28.36 6.35 29.60
C LYS A 93 -28.74 7.16 30.86
N PRO A 94 -28.22 8.37 31.13
CA PRO A 94 -26.93 8.97 30.75
C PRO A 94 -26.22 9.64 31.96
N VAL A 95 -24.89 9.59 32.05
CA VAL A 95 -24.16 10.48 32.98
C VAL A 95 -23.74 11.75 32.24
N LYS A 96 -24.38 12.86 32.60
CA LYS A 96 -24.03 14.23 32.16
C LYS A 96 -22.62 14.57 32.64
N ALA A 97 -21.64 14.54 31.74
CA ALA A 97 -20.32 15.11 32.00
C ALA A 97 -20.40 16.65 31.96
N LYS A 98 -20.02 17.28 33.07
CA LYS A 98 -19.89 18.74 33.22
C LYS A 98 -18.92 19.29 32.19
N LYS A 99 -19.38 20.32 31.47
CA LYS A 99 -18.64 21.17 30.54
C LYS A 99 -17.57 21.97 31.33
N PRO A 100 -16.26 21.83 31.09
CA PRO A 100 -15.26 22.69 31.69
C PRO A 100 -15.31 24.10 31.07
N ALA A 101 -15.10 25.09 31.93
CA ALA A 101 -15.18 26.52 31.62
C ALA A 101 -14.14 26.97 30.57
N PRO A 102 -14.45 28.00 29.76
CA PRO A 102 -13.52 28.56 28.78
C PRO A 102 -12.42 29.35 29.47
N ALA A 103 -11.16 29.03 29.14
CA ALA A 103 -9.99 29.77 29.58
C ALA A 103 -9.91 31.18 28.91
N PRO A 104 -9.44 32.21 29.63
CA PRO A 104 -9.34 33.57 29.12
C PRO A 104 -8.22 33.71 28.06
N ARG A 105 -8.58 34.28 26.91
CA ARG A 105 -7.66 34.63 25.81
C ARG A 105 -6.71 35.74 26.26
N LYS A 106 -5.40 35.44 26.33
CA LYS A 106 -4.35 36.46 26.41
C LYS A 106 -4.30 37.24 25.08
N LYS A 107 -4.59 38.55 25.16
CA LYS A 107 -4.30 39.52 24.10
C LYS A 107 -2.79 39.55 23.89
N ILE A 108 -2.33 39.15 22.70
CA ILE A 108 -0.97 39.44 22.25
C ILE A 108 -1.07 40.73 21.42
N GLU A 109 -0.50 41.77 21.99
CA GLU A 109 -0.35 43.11 21.46
C GLU A 109 0.66 43.08 20.31
N SER A 110 0.17 43.30 19.09
CA SER A 110 0.97 43.36 17.87
C SER A 110 1.61 44.75 17.74
N ALA A 111 2.91 44.83 17.97
CA ALA A 111 3.70 46.01 17.63
C ALA A 111 3.96 46.07 16.10
N PRO A 112 3.72 47.22 15.43
CA PRO A 112 4.10 47.42 14.04
C PRO A 112 5.58 47.85 13.95
N LYS A 113 6.37 47.18 13.09
CA LYS A 113 7.67 47.68 12.63
C LYS A 113 7.58 48.13 11.17
N PRO A 114 8.10 49.31 10.81
CA PRO A 114 7.93 49.90 9.48
C PRO A 114 9.14 49.68 8.55
N VAL A 115 8.83 49.78 7.25
CA VAL A 115 9.65 50.12 6.07
C VAL A 115 10.91 49.30 5.73
N SER A 116 10.81 48.53 4.64
CA SER A 116 11.95 48.14 3.80
C SER A 116 11.89 48.91 2.47
N ALA A 117 12.95 49.65 2.19
CA ALA A 117 13.14 50.47 1.00
C ALA A 117 13.27 49.58 -0.25
N VAL A 118 12.33 49.73 -1.18
CA VAL A 118 12.36 49.07 -2.48
C VAL A 118 13.31 49.83 -3.41
N PRO A 119 14.39 49.20 -3.93
CA PRO A 119 15.27 49.84 -4.90
C PRO A 119 14.60 49.98 -6.28
N PRO A 120 14.94 51.04 -7.05
CA PRO A 120 14.29 51.36 -8.31
C PRO A 120 14.55 50.29 -9.39
N ARG A 121 13.44 49.76 -9.91
CA ARG A 121 13.36 48.80 -11.02
C ARG A 121 13.99 49.43 -12.28
N ARG A 122 15.13 48.89 -12.73
CA ARG A 122 15.70 49.25 -14.04
C ARG A 122 14.78 48.76 -15.16
N ALA A 123 14.52 49.63 -16.13
CA ALA A 123 13.73 49.35 -17.32
C ALA A 123 14.42 48.25 -18.14
N ASN A 124 13.72 47.12 -18.30
CA ASN A 124 14.20 45.97 -19.06
C ASN A 124 14.29 46.33 -20.55
N TRP A 125 15.52 46.33 -21.05
CA TRP A 125 15.85 46.25 -22.47
C TRP A 125 15.10 45.08 -23.10
N ALA A 126 14.34 45.37 -24.16
CA ALA A 126 13.59 44.41 -24.95
C ALA A 126 14.52 43.32 -25.51
N ARG A 127 14.46 42.12 -24.93
CA ARG A 127 15.00 40.92 -25.58
C ARG A 127 14.03 40.50 -26.69
N PRO A 128 14.51 40.23 -27.91
CA PRO A 128 13.67 39.74 -28.99
C PRO A 128 13.01 38.43 -28.58
N ALA A 129 11.71 38.32 -28.86
CA ALA A 129 10.88 37.15 -28.58
C ALA A 129 11.43 35.95 -29.37
N ALA A 130 12.27 35.14 -28.71
CA ALA A 130 12.62 33.83 -29.22
C ALA A 130 11.34 33.02 -29.32
N THR A 131 10.93 32.74 -30.56
CA THR A 131 9.83 31.85 -30.93
C THR A 131 10.07 30.52 -30.22
N SER A 132 9.32 30.30 -29.16
CA SER A 132 9.34 29.08 -28.37
C SER A 132 8.79 27.94 -29.23
N GLY A 133 9.69 27.28 -29.97
CA GLY A 133 9.51 25.89 -30.44
C GLY A 133 9.47 24.90 -29.27
N TRP A 134 8.85 25.29 -28.16
CA TRP A 134 8.56 24.48 -27.00
C TRP A 134 7.48 23.49 -27.43
N GLN A 135 7.92 22.32 -27.88
CA GLN A 135 7.05 21.16 -27.89
C GLN A 135 6.50 21.04 -26.46
N LYS A 136 5.20 21.34 -26.29
CA LYS A 136 4.51 21.15 -25.04
C LYS A 136 4.63 19.68 -24.72
N LYS A 137 5.57 19.30 -23.83
CA LYS A 137 5.61 17.96 -23.25
C LYS A 137 4.19 17.69 -22.78
N ALA A 138 3.56 16.64 -23.30
CA ALA A 138 2.22 16.26 -22.89
C ALA A 138 2.25 16.17 -21.36
N VAL A 139 1.57 17.11 -20.70
CA VAL A 139 1.55 17.17 -19.24
C VAL A 139 0.80 15.92 -18.82
N ALA A 140 1.50 14.98 -18.19
CA ALA A 140 0.86 13.80 -17.64
C ALA A 140 -0.30 14.26 -16.75
N PRO A 141 -1.49 13.65 -16.85
CA PRO A 141 -2.63 14.06 -16.05
C PRO A 141 -2.26 13.99 -14.56
N ASP A 142 -2.81 14.91 -13.77
CA ASP A 142 -2.64 14.89 -12.32
C ASP A 142 -3.60 13.86 -11.71
N ILE A 143 -3.08 13.00 -10.82
CA ILE A 143 -3.86 11.96 -10.15
C ILE A 143 -5.01 12.55 -9.33
N LEU A 144 -4.82 13.75 -8.77
CA LEU A 144 -5.87 14.42 -8.01
C LEU A 144 -7.01 14.88 -8.94
N SER A 145 -6.66 15.32 -10.16
CA SER A 145 -7.66 15.69 -11.16
C SER A 145 -8.49 14.48 -11.59
N TYR A 146 -7.85 13.32 -11.79
CA TYR A 146 -8.55 12.06 -12.04
C TYR A 146 -9.46 11.65 -10.87
N TRP A 147 -8.97 11.76 -9.63
CA TRP A 147 -9.79 11.46 -8.45
C TRP A 147 -11.01 12.39 -8.34
N MET A 148 -10.86 13.67 -8.68
CA MET A 148 -11.98 14.61 -8.72
C MET A 148 -12.98 14.29 -9.85
N GLU A 149 -12.50 13.78 -11.00
CA GLU A 149 -13.32 13.34 -12.13
C GLU A 149 -14.21 12.15 -11.73
N ILE A 150 -13.63 11.08 -11.19
CA ILE A 150 -14.37 9.86 -10.80
C ILE A 150 -15.30 10.07 -9.61
N ARG A 151 -15.12 11.16 -8.85
CA ARG A 151 -15.97 11.50 -7.72
C ARG A 151 -17.40 11.85 -8.19
N ASP A 152 -17.55 12.43 -9.38
CA ASP A 152 -18.85 12.75 -10.01
C ASP A 152 -19.87 13.40 -9.05
N GLY A 153 -19.41 14.40 -8.28
CA GLY A 153 -20.25 15.12 -7.31
C GLY A 153 -20.49 14.39 -5.97
N ASN A 154 -20.11 13.12 -5.84
CA ASN A 154 -20.18 12.39 -4.57
C ASN A 154 -19.19 12.94 -3.53
N ARG A 155 -19.32 12.50 -2.28
CA ARG A 155 -18.37 12.90 -1.24
C ARG A 155 -17.01 12.24 -1.45
N TYR A 156 -17.02 10.95 -1.77
CA TYR A 156 -15.85 10.15 -2.08
C TYR A 156 -16.17 9.25 -3.30
N PRO A 157 -15.21 8.97 -4.18
CA PRO A 157 -15.42 7.94 -5.20
C PRO A 157 -15.42 6.55 -4.57
N THR A 158 -16.11 5.60 -5.20
CA THR A 158 -16.04 4.18 -4.84
C THR A 158 -14.77 3.57 -5.46
N TRP A 159 -14.22 2.54 -4.83
CA TRP A 159 -13.03 1.85 -5.34
C TRP A 159 -13.30 1.11 -6.67
N GLN A 160 -14.56 0.70 -6.91
CA GLN A 160 -14.98 0.06 -8.16
C GLN A 160 -14.99 1.00 -9.37
N ASN A 161 -15.08 2.31 -9.14
CA ASN A 161 -15.03 3.31 -10.21
C ASN A 161 -13.60 3.58 -10.70
N LEU A 162 -12.59 2.92 -10.13
CA LEU A 162 -11.21 3.06 -10.56
C LEU A 162 -10.97 2.34 -11.89
N ASP A 163 -10.62 3.11 -12.92
CA ASP A 163 -10.13 2.58 -14.19
C ASP A 163 -8.65 2.18 -14.06
N THR A 164 -8.41 0.88 -13.85
CA THR A 164 -7.06 0.30 -13.73
C THR A 164 -6.25 0.48 -15.01
N ALA A 165 -6.89 0.55 -16.18
CA ALA A 165 -6.19 0.81 -17.44
C ALA A 165 -5.66 2.26 -17.45
N LYS A 166 -6.51 3.25 -17.19
CA LYS A 166 -6.09 4.67 -17.13
C LYS A 166 -5.04 4.90 -16.05
N ILE A 167 -5.21 4.28 -14.88
CA ILE A 167 -4.23 4.38 -13.78
C ILE A 167 -2.90 3.74 -14.16
N GLY A 168 -2.89 2.52 -14.71
CA GLY A 168 -1.66 1.82 -15.09
C GLY A 168 -0.83 2.57 -16.13
N ARG A 169 -1.49 3.27 -17.05
CA ARG A 169 -0.84 4.08 -18.10
C ARG A 169 -0.17 5.35 -17.55
N HIS A 170 -0.85 6.06 -16.64
CA HIS A 170 -0.39 7.38 -16.19
C HIS A 170 0.30 7.37 -14.82
N TRP A 171 -0.09 6.49 -13.92
CA TRP A 171 0.36 6.40 -12.53
C TRP A 171 0.62 4.94 -12.14
N PRO A 172 1.67 4.30 -12.70
CA PRO A 172 1.95 2.89 -12.50
C PRO A 172 2.26 2.50 -11.04
N ASN A 173 2.79 3.44 -10.25
CA ASN A 173 3.17 3.25 -8.85
C ASN A 173 2.00 3.47 -7.87
N CYS A 174 0.78 3.12 -8.30
CA CYS A 174 -0.41 3.20 -7.46
C CYS A 174 -0.61 1.90 -6.68
N THR A 175 -0.98 2.03 -5.42
CA THR A 175 -1.35 0.93 -4.52
C THR A 175 -2.70 1.22 -3.90
N LEU A 176 -3.47 0.17 -3.65
CA LEU A 176 -4.78 0.27 -3.00
C LEU A 176 -4.68 -0.34 -1.60
N VAL A 177 -5.07 0.43 -0.59
CA VAL A 177 -5.07 0.00 0.80
C VAL A 177 -6.52 -0.19 1.24
N HIS A 178 -6.89 -1.40 1.65
CA HIS A 178 -8.16 -1.69 2.31
C HIS A 178 -8.06 -1.37 3.81
N CYS A 179 -9.04 -0.62 4.30
CA CYS A 179 -9.15 -0.12 5.66
C CYS A 179 -10.25 -0.88 6.42
N ASP A 180 -9.88 -1.94 7.12
CA ASP A 180 -10.80 -2.62 8.03
C ASP A 180 -10.90 -1.82 9.34
N ARG A 181 -11.94 -0.98 9.43
CA ARG A 181 -12.22 -0.17 10.60
C ARG A 181 -12.60 -1.00 11.84
N VAL A 182 -13.20 -2.18 11.63
CA VAL A 182 -13.63 -3.04 12.73
C VAL A 182 -12.42 -3.69 13.39
N ALA A 183 -11.47 -4.18 12.60
CA ALA A 183 -10.23 -4.76 13.11
C ALA A 183 -9.13 -3.74 13.39
N GLY A 184 -9.28 -2.49 12.90
CA GLY A 184 -8.21 -1.48 12.91
C GLY A 184 -7.01 -1.89 12.05
N ARG A 185 -7.22 -2.77 11.06
CA ARG A 185 -6.16 -3.32 10.22
C ARG A 185 -6.17 -2.65 8.85
N LEU A 186 -4.97 -2.39 8.35
CA LEU A 186 -4.76 -1.92 6.98
C LEU A 186 -4.13 -3.06 6.19
N GLN A 187 -4.65 -3.32 5.00
CA GLN A 187 -4.17 -4.38 4.12
C GLN A 187 -3.93 -3.82 2.73
N LEU A 188 -2.83 -4.21 2.09
CA LEU A 188 -2.58 -3.91 0.70
C LEU A 188 -3.37 -4.88 -0.19
N GLU A 189 -4.14 -4.32 -1.12
CA GLU A 189 -4.88 -5.08 -2.12
C GLU A 189 -3.93 -5.49 -3.26
N ASN A 190 -3.31 -6.66 -3.10
CA ASN A 190 -2.35 -7.20 -4.07
C ASN A 190 -2.99 -7.45 -5.45
N GLY A 191 -4.28 -7.72 -5.52
CA GLY A 191 -5.01 -7.90 -6.78
C GLY A 191 -4.92 -6.66 -7.67
N PHE A 192 -5.20 -5.49 -7.09
CA PHE A 192 -5.12 -4.21 -7.79
C PHE A 192 -3.72 -3.93 -8.34
N ALA A 193 -2.67 -4.14 -7.54
CA ALA A 193 -1.29 -3.93 -7.99
C ALA A 193 -0.88 -4.90 -9.12
N ASN A 194 -1.36 -6.14 -9.08
CA ASN A 194 -1.11 -7.12 -10.13
C ASN A 194 -1.78 -6.74 -11.46
N GLU A 195 -3.00 -6.20 -11.41
CA GLU A 195 -3.71 -5.70 -12.59
C GLU A 195 -3.00 -4.49 -13.21
N LEU A 196 -2.57 -3.52 -12.41
CA LEU A 196 -1.79 -2.38 -12.92
C LEU A 196 -0.51 -2.84 -13.63
N ARG A 197 0.23 -3.78 -13.03
CA ARG A 197 1.43 -4.37 -13.65
C ARG A 197 1.11 -5.18 -14.92
N ALA A 198 -0.10 -5.72 -15.07
CA ALA A 198 -0.51 -6.38 -16.31
C ALA A 198 -0.71 -5.36 -17.43
N VAL A 199 -1.43 -4.26 -17.17
CA VAL A 199 -1.66 -3.17 -18.13
C VAL A 199 -0.35 -2.55 -18.59
N MET A 200 0.58 -2.29 -17.67
CA MET A 200 1.89 -1.71 -18.02
C MET A 200 2.69 -2.59 -18.97
N ARG A 201 2.68 -3.91 -18.73
CA ARG A 201 3.39 -4.89 -19.57
C ARG A 201 2.81 -4.98 -20.97
N GLU A 202 1.49 -4.83 -21.10
CA GLU A 202 0.80 -4.84 -22.38
C GLU A 202 1.11 -3.58 -23.21
N GLU A 203 1.11 -2.40 -22.59
CA GLU A 203 1.31 -1.14 -23.32
C GLU A 203 2.78 -0.91 -23.72
N ASN A 204 3.74 -1.28 -22.87
CA ASN A 204 5.16 -1.07 -23.17
C ASN A 204 6.02 -2.25 -22.68
N PRO A 205 6.20 -3.31 -23.49
CA PRO A 205 7.02 -4.46 -23.12
C PRO A 205 8.51 -4.12 -22.96
N HIS A 206 8.97 -3.03 -23.57
CA HIS A 206 10.36 -2.57 -23.53
C HIS A 206 10.65 -1.47 -22.52
N ARG A 207 9.63 -0.95 -21.82
CA ARG A 207 9.87 0.10 -20.82
C ARG A 207 10.56 -0.56 -19.64
N GLU A 208 11.86 -0.29 -19.54
CA GLU A 208 12.69 -0.84 -18.48
C GLU A 208 12.05 -0.57 -17.12
N ILE A 209 11.95 -1.64 -16.35
CA ILE A 209 11.53 -1.70 -14.96
C ILE A 209 12.37 -0.77 -14.05
N ASN A 210 13.43 -0.17 -14.59
CA ASN A 210 14.35 0.75 -13.90
C ASN A 210 13.71 2.05 -13.38
N SER A 211 12.48 2.39 -13.77
CA SER A 211 11.70 3.48 -13.15
C SER A 211 10.76 3.01 -12.02
N GLU A 212 10.74 1.72 -11.71
CA GLU A 212 9.89 1.13 -10.68
C GLU A 212 10.46 1.51 -9.31
N ILE A 213 9.64 2.21 -8.52
CA ILE A 213 9.98 2.50 -7.13
C ILE A 213 9.97 1.16 -6.39
N GLU A 214 11.10 0.76 -5.83
CA GLU A 214 11.16 -0.46 -5.02
C GLU A 214 10.34 -0.27 -3.75
N PHE A 215 9.27 -1.06 -3.58
CA PHE A 215 8.43 -1.03 -2.38
C PHE A 215 9.09 -1.78 -1.23
N SER A 216 10.12 -1.17 -0.64
CA SER A 216 10.76 -1.68 0.58
C SER A 216 9.77 -1.70 1.75
N PRO A 217 9.98 -2.54 2.79
CA PRO A 217 9.12 -2.56 3.97
C PRO A 217 8.94 -1.19 4.63
N MET A 218 9.98 -0.34 4.62
CA MET A 218 9.91 1.02 5.16
C MET A 218 8.95 1.91 4.37
N ILE A 219 8.99 1.84 3.03
CA ILE A 219 8.08 2.59 2.16
C ILE A 219 6.65 2.10 2.37
N VAL A 220 6.45 0.79 2.48
CA VAL A 220 5.14 0.20 2.75
C VAL A 220 4.58 0.67 4.10
N ASP A 221 5.36 0.62 5.17
CA ASP A 221 4.95 1.10 6.49
C ASP A 221 4.58 2.59 6.47
N TRP A 222 5.36 3.40 5.74
CA TRP A 222 5.06 4.82 5.54
C TRP A 222 3.75 5.05 4.78
N VAL A 223 3.54 4.33 3.67
CA VAL A 223 2.28 4.38 2.89
C VAL A 223 1.09 3.98 3.76
N LEU A 224 1.21 2.94 4.58
CA LEU A 224 0.16 2.49 5.50
C LEU A 224 -0.09 3.53 6.60
N SER A 225 0.94 4.23 7.09
CA SER A 225 0.78 5.32 8.05
C SER A 225 -0.04 6.47 7.46
N LEU A 226 0.28 6.91 6.24
CA LEU A 226 -0.48 7.95 5.54
C LEU A 226 -1.92 7.50 5.23
N ALA A 227 -2.11 6.25 4.83
CA ALA A 227 -3.44 5.69 4.61
C ALA A 227 -4.29 5.71 5.88
N ARG A 228 -3.69 5.43 7.05
CA ARG A 228 -4.35 5.55 8.36
C ARG A 228 -4.84 6.97 8.62
N ASP A 229 -3.99 7.97 8.34
CA ASP A 229 -4.33 9.37 8.55
C ASP A 229 -5.46 9.82 7.63
N VAL A 230 -5.45 9.39 6.36
CA VAL A 230 -6.53 9.66 5.41
C VAL A 230 -7.83 8.98 5.84
N ALA A 231 -7.78 7.72 6.28
CA ALA A 231 -8.96 6.99 6.76
C ALA A 231 -9.60 7.67 7.99
N ASN A 232 -8.77 8.23 8.89
CA ASN A 232 -9.25 8.93 10.08
C ASN A 232 -9.79 10.34 9.78
N THR A 233 -9.16 11.07 8.86
CA THR A 233 -9.53 12.46 8.56
C THR A 233 -10.58 12.58 7.46
N GLY A 234 -10.68 11.58 6.59
CA GLY A 234 -11.50 11.61 5.37
C GLY A 234 -11.06 12.68 4.37
N LYS A 235 -9.78 13.10 4.40
CA LYS A 235 -9.25 14.16 3.53
C LYS A 235 -8.05 13.64 2.71
N PRO A 236 -7.96 14.01 1.42
CA PRO A 236 -6.74 13.81 0.64
C PRO A 236 -5.54 14.37 1.37
N THR A 237 -4.48 13.57 1.50
CA THR A 237 -3.24 13.94 2.18
C THR A 237 -2.05 13.59 1.30
N HIS A 238 -0.95 14.32 1.44
CA HIS A 238 0.31 13.98 0.79
C HIS A 238 1.45 14.06 1.80
N GLY A 239 2.47 13.24 1.59
CA GLY A 239 3.71 13.24 2.37
C GLY A 239 4.91 13.17 1.44
N THR A 240 6.03 13.72 1.88
CA THR A 240 7.33 13.60 1.21
C THR A 240 8.34 13.09 2.23
N GLU A 241 9.09 12.05 1.89
CA GLU A 241 10.08 11.44 2.76
C GLU A 241 11.27 10.91 1.95
N TYR A 242 12.45 10.86 2.56
CA TYR A 242 13.68 10.38 1.94
C TYR A 242 13.92 8.94 2.36
N PHE A 243 14.15 8.06 1.39
CA PHE A 243 14.42 6.64 1.64
C PHE A 243 15.83 6.26 1.20
N PRO A 244 16.53 5.42 1.98
CA PRO A 244 17.84 4.93 1.56
C PRO A 244 17.69 4.01 0.34
N SER A 245 18.49 4.26 -0.69
CA SER A 245 18.69 3.37 -1.84
C SER A 245 20.15 2.94 -1.93
N THR A 246 20.47 2.00 -2.83
CA THR A 246 21.82 1.44 -2.98
C THR A 246 22.89 2.48 -3.31
N PHE A 247 22.51 3.59 -3.94
CA PHE A 247 23.45 4.61 -4.42
C PHE A 247 23.25 6.00 -3.81
N ASP A 248 22.05 6.32 -3.31
CA ASP A 248 21.73 7.63 -2.72
C ASP A 248 20.43 7.59 -1.90
N GLU A 249 20.08 8.67 -1.22
CA GLU A 249 18.74 8.90 -0.69
C GLU A 249 17.79 9.32 -1.82
N ILE A 250 16.65 8.63 -1.95
CA ILE A 250 15.64 8.94 -2.96
C ILE A 250 14.47 9.67 -2.27
N PRO A 251 14.17 10.93 -2.65
CA PRO A 251 12.98 11.61 -2.17
C PRO A 251 11.75 11.03 -2.85
N LEU A 252 10.87 10.44 -2.04
CA LEU A 252 9.57 9.93 -2.48
C LEU A 252 8.46 10.84 -1.98
N ARG A 253 7.44 11.02 -2.81
CA ARG A 253 6.20 11.68 -2.50
C ARG A 253 5.05 10.69 -2.59
N VAL A 254 4.22 10.61 -1.56
CA VAL A 254 2.98 9.84 -1.58
C VAL A 254 1.80 10.79 -1.60
N ILE A 255 0.84 10.50 -2.47
CA ILE A 255 -0.47 11.15 -2.51
C ILE A 255 -1.50 10.07 -2.15
N ALA A 256 -2.19 10.26 -1.02
CA ALA A 256 -3.16 9.33 -0.48
C ALA A 256 -4.57 9.92 -0.60
N LEU A 257 -5.47 9.17 -1.24
CA LEU A 257 -6.78 9.62 -1.68
C LEU A 257 -7.88 8.73 -1.10
N PRO A 258 -8.84 9.29 -0.34
CA PRO A 258 -9.89 8.51 0.30
C PRO A 258 -10.89 7.98 -0.73
N LEU A 259 -11.32 6.74 -0.54
CA LEU A 259 -12.38 6.06 -1.28
C LEU A 259 -13.41 5.52 -0.28
N SER A 260 -14.67 5.48 -0.70
CA SER A 260 -15.76 4.97 0.15
C SER A 260 -16.86 4.36 -0.71
N GLU A 261 -17.22 3.11 -0.43
CA GLU A 261 -18.38 2.46 -1.01
C GLU A 261 -19.69 3.05 -0.45
N ASN A 262 -19.71 3.34 0.85
CA ASN A 262 -20.91 3.81 1.56
C ASN A 262 -21.03 5.35 1.68
N GLN A 263 -20.10 6.13 1.10
CA GLN A 263 -20.00 7.60 1.19
C GLN A 263 -19.82 8.20 2.59
N VAL A 264 -19.84 7.37 3.64
CA VAL A 264 -19.76 7.79 5.04
C VAL A 264 -18.38 7.45 5.62
N ASP A 265 -17.98 6.19 5.47
CA ASP A 265 -16.76 5.64 6.05
C ASP A 265 -15.75 5.31 4.96
N ILE A 266 -14.48 5.66 5.18
CA ILE A 266 -13.40 5.34 4.25
C ILE A 266 -13.03 3.88 4.42
N ASP A 267 -13.33 3.07 3.41
CA ASP A 267 -13.02 1.65 3.36
C ASP A 267 -11.76 1.37 2.53
N HIS A 268 -11.38 2.26 1.62
CA HIS A 268 -10.16 2.13 0.84
C HIS A 268 -9.43 3.47 0.71
N VAL A 269 -8.12 3.39 0.51
CA VAL A 269 -7.28 4.54 0.20
C VAL A 269 -6.42 4.21 -1.01
N LEU A 270 -6.51 5.04 -2.05
CA LEU A 270 -5.62 4.96 -3.21
C LEU A 270 -4.36 5.77 -2.90
N CYS A 271 -3.21 5.10 -2.93
CA CYS A 271 -1.91 5.69 -2.66
C CYS A 271 -1.06 5.69 -3.93
N TYR A 272 -0.74 6.88 -4.44
CA TYR A 272 0.19 7.07 -5.56
C TYR A 272 1.56 7.46 -5.03
N VAL A 273 2.59 6.67 -5.36
CA VAL A 273 3.98 6.94 -4.98
C VAL A 273 4.73 7.53 -6.18
N GLN A 274 5.32 8.71 -6.00
CA GLN A 274 6.07 9.43 -7.01
C GLN A 274 7.50 9.65 -6.52
N ARG A 275 8.48 9.33 -7.38
CA ARG A 275 9.87 9.76 -7.19
C ARG A 275 10.00 11.23 -7.56
N LEU A 276 10.61 12.03 -6.70
CA LEU A 276 10.97 13.41 -7.00
C LEU A 276 12.40 13.41 -7.56
N ASP A 277 12.60 14.03 -8.72
CA ASP A 277 13.92 14.21 -9.35
C ASP A 277 14.34 15.69 -9.29
#